data_AF-A0A0A9Y125-F1
#
_entry.id   AF-A0A0A9Y125-F1
#
_cell.length_a   1.000
_cell.length_b   1.000
_cell.length_c   1.000
_cell.angle_alpha   90.00
_cell.angle_beta   90.00
_cell.angle_gamma   90.00
#
_symmetry.space_group_name_H-M   'P 1'
#
loop_
_entity.id
_entity.type
_entity.pdbx_description
1 polymer ?
#
loop_
_entity_poly.entity_id
_entity_poly.type
_entity_poly.pdbx_seq_one_letter_code
_entity_poly.pdbx_strand_id
1 'polypeptide(L)'
;MATGNDAHATSLRHSAVASPQHVKLSQAHRSAIIAGFRAATAAGPLIGDMVHGVGVKLIFADIEHSNHISNVRDAIVLSTTRNAVRQSLLGARPRLLEPVYEIEVLTIAECVEQIR
;
A
#
# COMPACT_ATOMS: atom_id res chain seq x y z
N MET A 1 -2.75 12.81 2.26
CA MET A 1 -2.63 11.44 2.78
C MET A 1 -3.37 10.54 1.81
N ALA A 2 -2.73 9.55 1.21
CA ALA A 2 -3.43 8.63 0.31
C ALA A 2 -3.76 7.34 1.08
N THR A 3 -5.03 6.97 1.09
CA THR A 3 -5.46 5.68 1.62
C THR A 3 -5.27 4.61 0.53
N GLY A 4 -4.90 3.41 0.96
CA GLY A 4 -4.87 2.22 0.14
C GLY A 4 -6.26 1.82 -0.32
N ASN A 5 -6.35 0.67 -0.98
CA ASN A 5 -7.61 0.18 -1.53
C ASN A 5 -8.63 -0.19 -0.42
N ASP A 6 -8.15 -0.39 0.81
CA ASP A 6 -8.97 -0.46 2.02
C ASP A 6 -9.11 0.91 2.69
N ALA A 7 -10.34 1.31 3.00
CA ALA A 7 -10.64 2.58 3.66
C ALA A 7 -10.05 2.72 5.08
N HIS A 8 -9.56 1.63 5.71
CA HIS A 8 -9.31 1.60 7.15
C HIS A 8 -7.88 1.29 7.62
N ALA A 9 -6.95 0.78 6.80
CA ALA A 9 -5.70 0.23 7.37
C ALA A 9 -4.40 0.61 6.66
N THR A 10 -4.41 0.79 5.33
CA THR A 10 -3.16 0.97 4.58
C THR A 10 -3.02 2.45 4.19
N SER A 11 -1.99 3.14 4.69
CA SER A 11 -1.84 4.59 4.47
C SER A 11 -0.47 4.96 3.92
N LEU A 12 -0.47 5.82 2.90
CA LEU A 12 0.72 6.49 2.39
C LEU A 12 0.91 7.83 3.11
N ARG A 13 2.01 7.96 3.83
CA ARG A 13 2.44 9.20 4.49
C ARG A 13 3.67 9.78 3.79
N HIS A 14 3.68 11.08 3.56
CA HIS A 14 4.88 11.78 3.15
C HIS A 14 5.52 12.35 4.41
N SER A 15 6.78 12.01 4.69
CA SER A 15 7.55 12.72 5.70
C SER A 15 8.92 12.97 5.13
N ALA A 16 9.10 14.22 4.70
CA ALA A 16 10.36 14.75 4.23
C ALA A 16 11.35 14.79 5.40
N VAL A 17 12.46 14.07 5.26
CA VAL A 17 13.66 14.33 6.04
C VAL A 17 14.42 15.41 5.26
N ALA A 18 14.67 16.56 5.89
CA ALA A 18 15.24 17.75 5.26
C ALA A 18 16.61 17.44 4.63
N SER A 19 16.60 17.11 3.34
CA SER A 19 17.78 16.91 2.50
C SER A 19 17.78 18.00 1.42
N PRO A 20 18.94 18.52 0.99
CA PRO A 20 19.09 19.85 0.37
C PRO A 20 18.53 20.01 -1.05
N GLN A 21 17.83 19.02 -1.62
CA GLN A 21 17.27 19.06 -2.98
C GLN A 21 15.79 18.69 -2.96
N HIS A 22 14.96 19.49 -2.29
CA HIS A 22 13.52 19.25 -2.24
C HIS A 22 12.80 19.92 -3.42
N VAL A 23 12.93 19.34 -4.62
CA VAL A 23 12.10 19.77 -5.76
C VAL A 23 10.64 19.45 -5.44
N LYS A 24 9.76 20.45 -5.52
CA LYS A 24 8.32 20.26 -5.29
C LYS A 24 7.78 19.27 -6.32
N LEU A 25 7.32 18.11 -5.85
CA LEU A 25 6.73 17.08 -6.69
C LEU A 25 5.48 17.61 -7.43
N SER A 26 5.50 17.56 -8.76
CA SER A 26 4.35 17.91 -9.62
C SER A 26 3.12 17.06 -9.29
N GLN A 27 1.93 17.60 -9.54
CA GLN A 27 0.67 16.91 -9.29
C GLN A 27 0.53 15.61 -10.11
N ALA A 28 1.05 15.59 -11.34
CA ALA A 28 1.03 14.40 -12.21
C ALA A 28 1.84 13.23 -11.62
N HIS A 29 3.08 13.52 -11.19
CA HIS A 29 3.94 12.54 -10.53
C HIS A 29 3.31 12.05 -9.21
N ARG A 30 2.63 12.91 -8.45
CA ARG A 30 1.90 12.51 -7.24
C ARG A 30 0.77 11.53 -7.57
N SER A 31 -0.02 11.79 -8.61
CA SER A 31 -1.07 10.85 -9.02
C SER A 31 -0.50 9.52 -9.51
N ALA A 32 0.62 9.52 -10.24
CA ALA A 32 1.29 8.30 -10.69
C ALA A 32 1.81 7.47 -9.51
N ILE A 33 2.39 8.12 -8.49
CA ILE A 33 2.84 7.46 -7.26
C ILE A 33 1.66 6.83 -6.49
N ILE A 34 0.56 7.57 -6.35
CA ILE A 34 -0.64 7.05 -5.67
C ILE A 34 -1.23 5.86 -6.44
N ALA A 35 -1.27 5.93 -7.77
CA ALA A 35 -1.74 4.84 -8.61
C ALA A 35 -0.84 3.60 -8.50
N GLY A 36 0.49 3.78 -8.54
CA GLY A 36 1.46 2.69 -8.38
C GLY A 36 1.37 2.03 -7.01
N PHE A 37 1.18 2.82 -5.96
CA PHE A 37 0.94 2.30 -4.61
C PHE A 37 -0.35 1.49 -4.51
N ARG A 38 -1.47 2.02 -5.00
CA ARG A 38 -2.76 1.30 -4.99
C ARG A 38 -2.67 -0.02 -5.74
N ALA A 39 -2.02 -0.02 -6.91
CA ALA A 39 -1.79 -1.22 -7.70
C ALA A 39 -0.89 -2.24 -6.97
N ALA A 40 0.14 -1.78 -6.25
CA ALA A 40 1.00 -2.66 -5.46
C ALA A 40 0.26 -3.25 -4.25
N THR A 41 -0.54 -2.46 -3.54
CA THR A 41 -1.30 -2.90 -2.36
C THR A 41 -2.46 -3.80 -2.72
N ALA A 42 -3.06 -3.64 -3.90
CA ALA A 42 -4.16 -4.50 -4.37
C ALA A 42 -3.65 -5.88 -4.80
N ALA A 43 -2.47 -5.96 -5.43
CA ALA A 43 -1.91 -7.23 -5.87
C ALA A 43 -1.11 -7.96 -4.78
N GLY A 44 -0.69 -7.27 -3.71
CA GLY A 44 0.11 -7.84 -2.63
C GLY A 44 1.45 -8.46 -3.00
N PRO A 45 2.35 -8.68 -2.02
CA PRO A 45 3.67 -9.24 -2.26
C PRO A 45 3.69 -10.78 -2.25
N LEU A 46 2.78 -11.44 -1.53
CA LEU A 46 2.81 -12.88 -1.27
C LEU A 46 1.94 -13.67 -2.26
N ILE A 47 0.62 -13.63 -2.06
CA ILE A 47 -0.33 -14.54 -2.73
C ILE A 47 -1.14 -13.89 -3.85
N GLY A 48 -0.86 -12.64 -4.20
CA GLY A 48 -1.69 -11.92 -5.18
C GLY A 48 -2.88 -11.17 -4.58
N ASP A 49 -2.98 -11.10 -3.24
CA ASP A 49 -4.12 -10.55 -2.51
C ASP A 49 -3.81 -9.23 -1.79
N MET A 50 -4.84 -8.55 -1.32
CA MET A 50 -4.73 -7.21 -0.76
C MET A 50 -3.86 -7.13 0.51
N VAL A 51 -3.13 -6.03 0.65
CA VAL A 51 -2.28 -5.75 1.83
C VAL A 51 -3.05 -4.97 2.88
N HIS A 52 -3.17 -5.55 4.07
CA HIS A 52 -3.83 -4.93 5.22
C HIS A 52 -2.83 -4.45 6.29
N GLY A 53 -3.15 -3.35 6.98
CA GLY A 53 -2.46 -2.92 8.20
C GLY A 53 -1.06 -2.33 8.01
N VAL A 54 -0.72 -1.85 6.80
CA VAL A 54 0.63 -1.34 6.50
C VAL A 54 0.66 0.16 6.23
N GLY A 55 1.55 0.88 6.92
CA GLY A 55 1.88 2.27 6.60
C GLY A 55 3.11 2.34 5.69
N VAL A 56 2.98 2.99 4.52
CA VAL A 56 4.12 3.25 3.63
C VAL A 56 4.51 4.72 3.72
N LYS A 57 5.81 5.00 3.88
CA LYS A 57 6.33 6.37 3.95
C LYS A 57 7.24 6.68 2.77
N LEU A 58 6.95 7.76 2.06
CA LEU A 58 7.84 8.26 1.01
C LEU A 58 8.96 9.09 1.66
N ILE A 59 10.18 8.57 1.63
CA ILE A 59 11.38 9.17 2.24
C ILE A 59 12.10 10.07 1.25
N PHE A 60 12.39 9.54 0.06
CA PHE A 60 13.12 10.24 -0.99
C PHE A 60 12.51 9.94 -2.36
N ALA A 61 12.48 10.94 -3.23
CA ALA A 61 12.05 10.83 -4.61
C ALA A 61 12.87 11.79 -5.46
N ASP A 62 13.78 11.23 -6.26
CA ASP A 62 14.51 11.97 -7.28
C ASP A 62 13.85 11.72 -8.63
N ILE A 63 13.37 12.80 -9.25
CA ILE A 63 12.70 12.75 -10.54
C ILE A 63 13.30 13.87 -11.39
N GLU A 64 14.13 13.49 -12.36
CA GLU A 64 14.70 14.43 -13.31
C GLU A 64 13.60 15.13 -14.11
N HIS A 65 13.55 16.45 -14.01
CA HIS A 65 12.62 17.27 -14.78
C HIS A 65 13.26 17.62 -16.13
N SER A 66 12.99 16.83 -17.17
CA SER A 66 13.24 17.29 -18.54
C SER A 66 11.94 17.46 -19.32
N ASN A 67 11.81 18.57 -20.03
CA ASN A 67 10.52 19.11 -20.46
C ASN A 67 9.86 18.38 -21.65
N HIS A 68 10.38 17.25 -22.12
CA HIS A 68 10.05 16.77 -23.48
C HIS A 68 9.08 15.59 -23.60
N ILE A 69 8.80 14.79 -22.56
CA ILE A 69 7.84 13.67 -22.66
C ILE A 69 7.18 13.42 -21.30
N SER A 70 6.01 14.01 -21.05
CA SER A 70 5.30 13.89 -19.76
C SER A 70 4.71 12.49 -19.52
N ASN A 71 4.03 11.93 -20.52
CA ASN A 71 3.18 10.74 -20.30
C ASN A 71 3.97 9.44 -20.14
N VAL A 72 5.08 9.28 -20.88
CA VAL A 72 5.94 8.08 -20.78
C VAL A 72 6.62 8.02 -19.40
N ARG A 73 6.91 9.18 -18.81
CA ARG A 73 7.52 9.26 -17.49
C ARG A 73 6.56 8.93 -16.37
N ASP A 74 5.29 9.29 -16.47
CA ASP A 74 4.27 8.91 -15.48
C ASP A 74 4.10 7.38 -15.40
N ALA A 75 4.15 6.69 -16.54
CA ALA A 75 4.10 5.22 -16.58
C ALA A 75 5.34 4.58 -15.92
N ILE A 76 6.52 5.15 -16.15
CA ILE A 76 7.77 4.71 -15.50
C ILE A 76 7.65 4.92 -13.99
N VAL A 77 7.29 6.14 -13.54
CA VAL A 77 7.11 6.46 -12.12
C VAL A 77 6.11 5.51 -11.46
N LEU A 78 5.00 5.20 -12.12
CA LEU A 78 4.01 4.26 -11.61
C LEU A 78 4.61 2.85 -11.44
N SER A 79 5.27 2.30 -12.45
CA SER A 79 5.85 0.96 -12.40
C SER A 79 7.01 0.86 -11.40
N THR A 80 7.88 1.86 -11.34
CA THR A 80 8.96 1.97 -10.36
C THR A 80 8.42 2.09 -8.95
N THR A 81 7.39 2.92 -8.73
CA THR A 81 6.73 3.05 -7.43
C THR A 81 6.11 1.72 -7.01
N ARG A 82 5.40 1.03 -7.92
CA ARG A 82 4.80 -0.27 -7.64
C ARG A 82 5.84 -1.28 -7.19
N ASN A 83 6.97 -1.34 -7.89
CA ASN A 83 8.08 -2.24 -7.56
C ASN A 83 8.73 -1.86 -6.22
N ALA A 84 8.99 -0.57 -5.98
CA ALA A 84 9.57 -0.08 -4.73
C ALA A 84 8.69 -0.42 -3.52
N VAL A 85 7.38 -0.24 -3.63
CA VAL A 85 6.42 -0.63 -2.58
C VAL A 85 6.45 -2.14 -2.36
N ARG A 86 6.44 -2.95 -3.43
CA ARG A 86 6.52 -4.42 -3.33
C ARG A 86 7.81 -4.88 -2.61
N GLN A 87 8.95 -4.30 -2.97
CA GLN A 87 10.23 -4.62 -2.33
C GLN A 87 10.26 -4.19 -0.85
N SER A 88 9.74 -2.99 -0.56
CA SER A 88 9.61 -2.51 0.81
C SER A 88 8.72 -3.43 1.66
N LEU A 89 7.64 -3.97 1.09
CA LEU A 89 6.75 -4.90 1.79
C LEU A 89 7.43 -6.24 2.07
N LEU A 90 8.20 -6.78 1.13
CA LEU A 90 8.97 -8.02 1.33
C LEU A 90 10.05 -7.84 2.40
N GLY A 91 10.71 -6.67 2.45
CA GLY A 91 11.66 -6.33 3.51
C GLY A 91 11.04 -6.18 4.90
N ALA A 92 9.74 -5.88 4.97
CA ALA A 92 9.01 -5.66 6.22
C ALA A 92 8.51 -6.95 6.92
N ARG A 93 8.95 -8.14 6.48
CA ARG A 93 8.52 -9.47 6.99
C ARG A 93 6.99 -9.64 6.93
N PRO A 94 6.40 -9.71 5.72
CA PRO A 94 4.96 -9.81 5.56
C PRO A 94 4.44 -11.15 6.10
N ARG A 95 3.20 -11.16 6.62
CA ARG A 95 2.51 -12.35 7.12
C ARG A 95 1.12 -12.47 6.49
N LEU A 96 0.61 -13.69 6.39
CA LEU A 96 -0.77 -13.94 5.99
C LEU A 96 -1.71 -13.61 7.15
N LEU A 97 -2.91 -13.15 6.80
CA LEU A 97 -4.00 -12.89 7.73
C LEU A 97 -5.12 -13.89 7.42
N GLU A 98 -5.57 -14.60 8.45
CA GLU A 98 -6.72 -15.50 8.33
C GLU A 98 -7.97 -14.74 8.79
N PRO A 99 -9.07 -14.78 8.01
CA PRO A 99 -10.33 -14.18 8.42
C PRO A 99 -10.94 -14.99 9.56
N VAL A 100 -11.20 -14.33 10.69
CA VAL A 100 -11.91 -14.92 11.83
C VAL A 100 -13.38 -14.52 11.71
N TYR A 101 -14.26 -15.52 11.64
CA TYR A 101 -15.70 -15.32 11.63
C TYR A 101 -16.23 -15.38 13.06
N GLU A 102 -17.06 -14.41 13.40
CA GLU A 102 -17.89 -14.47 14.60
C GLU A 102 -19.12 -15.34 14.29
N ILE A 103 -19.34 -16.37 15.10
CA ILE A 103 -20.44 -17.31 14.93
C ILE A 103 -21.31 -17.23 16.18
N GLU A 104 -22.56 -16.82 15.98
CA GLU A 104 -23.59 -16.87 17.02
C GLU A 104 -24.33 -18.21 16.89
N VAL A 105 -24.29 -19.04 17.94
CA VAL A 105 -24.92 -20.37 17.94
C VAL A 105 -26.10 -20.37 18.89
N LEU A 106 -27.30 -20.58 18.34
CA LEU A 106 -28.51 -20.82 19.12
C LEU A 106 -28.68 -22.32 19.33
N THR A 107 -28.69 -22.74 20.58
CA THR A 107 -28.80 -24.15 20.95
C THR A 107 -29.58 -24.36 22.24
N ILE A 108 -29.99 -25.61 22.49
CA ILE A 108 -30.61 -26.03 23.75
C ILE A 108 -29.53 -26.23 24.82
N ALA A 109 -29.90 -26.07 26.10
CA ALA A 109 -28.95 -26.06 27.22
C ALA A 109 -28.06 -27.31 27.30
N GLU A 110 -28.58 -28.48 26.91
CA GLU A 110 -27.86 -29.76 26.95
C GLU A 110 -26.71 -29.85 25.92
N CYS A 111 -26.78 -29.10 24.82
CA CYS A 111 -25.80 -29.15 23.73
C CYS A 111 -24.67 -28.12 23.87
N VAL A 112 -24.72 -27.25 24.89
CA VAL A 112 -23.72 -26.19 25.09
C VAL A 112 -22.32 -26.75 25.33
N GLU A 113 -22.20 -27.83 26.11
CA GLU A 113 -20.92 -28.49 26.41
C GLU A 113 -20.26 -29.13 25.18
N GLN A 114 -21.00 -29.38 24.09
CA GLN A 114 -20.45 -29.94 22.85
C GLN A 114 -19.90 -28.87 21.89
N ILE A 115 -20.29 -27.60 22.10
CA ILE A 115 -19.93 -26.47 21.25
C ILE A 115 -18.76 -25.66 21.85
N ARG A 116 -18.45 -25.89 23.14
CA ARG A 116 -17.35 -25.27 23.87
C ARG A 116 -16.01 -25.93 23.57
#